data_AF-A0AAD4BZH9-F1
#
_entry.id   AF-A0AAD4BZH9-F1
#
_cell.length_a   1.000
_cell.length_b   1.000
_cell.length_c   1.000
_cell.angle_alpha   90.00
_cell.angle_beta   90.00
_cell.angle_gamma   90.00
#
_symmetry.space_group_name_H-M   'P 1'
#
loop_
_entity.id
_entity.type
_entity.pdbx_description
1 polymer ?
#
loop_
_entity_poly.entity_id
_entity_poly.type
_entity_poly.pdbx_seq_one_letter_code
_entity_poly.pdbx_strand_id
1 'polypeptide(L)' 'QSLAVANKSTFRNCLVAMHPHTKTIDLPSTHDVTTYIHNAFGKFIDRIKNIIQVR' A
#
# COMPACT_ATOMS: atom_id res chain seq x y z
N GLN A 1 -4.44 12.41 18.88
CA GLN A 1 -5.08 12.48 17.54
C GLN A 1 -5.27 11.08 16.92
N SER A 2 -5.89 10.13 17.64
CA SER A 2 -6.24 8.80 17.12
C SER A 2 -7.60 8.80 16.40
N LEU A 3 -8.53 9.64 16.85
CA LEU A 3 -9.85 9.82 16.26
C LEU A 3 -9.80 10.28 14.79
N ALA A 4 -8.85 11.16 14.46
CA ALA A 4 -8.65 11.62 13.08
C ALA A 4 -8.19 10.48 12.14
N VAL A 5 -7.39 9.54 12.65
CA VAL A 5 -6.95 8.35 11.89
C VAL A 5 -8.09 7.36 11.71
N ALA A 6 -8.91 7.15 12.75
CA ALA A 6 -10.07 6.27 12.70
C ALA A 6 -11.10 6.67 11.63
N ASN A 7 -11.26 7.97 11.38
CA ASN A 7 -12.16 8.50 10.35
C ASN A 7 -11.60 8.46 8.93
N LYS A 8 -10.32 8.08 8.73
CA LYS A 8 -9.73 8.00 7.40
C LYS A 8 -10.31 6.79 6.66
N SER A 9 -10.84 7.02 5.44
CA SER A 9 -11.39 5.95 4.59
C SER A 9 -10.40 4.82 4.36
N THR A 10 -9.12 5.15 4.12
CA THR A 10 -8.04 4.16 3.98
C THR A 10 -7.92 3.26 5.20
N PHE A 11 -7.98 3.81 6.41
CA PHE A 11 -7.84 3.03 7.65
C PHE A 11 -9.03 2.08 7.83
N ARG A 12 -10.25 2.55 7.56
CA ARG A 12 -11.46 1.69 7.60
C ARG A 12 -11.40 0.57 6.55
N ASN A 13 -10.90 0.85 5.36
CA ASN A 13 -10.73 -0.17 4.33
C ASN A 13 -9.69 -1.22 4.74
N CYS A 14 -8.59 -0.81 5.37
CA CYS A 14 -7.61 -1.74 5.94
C CYS A 14 -8.26 -2.64 7.02
N LEU A 15 -9.13 -2.11 7.88
CA LEU A 15 -9.86 -2.90 8.87
C LEU A 15 -10.82 -3.91 8.25
N VAL A 16 -11.52 -3.55 7.16
CA VAL A 16 -12.40 -4.48 6.42
C VAL A 16 -11.60 -5.57 5.71
N ALA A 17 -10.43 -5.23 5.19
CA ALA A 17 -9.53 -6.19 4.54
C ALA A 17 -8.83 -7.12 5.53
N MET A 18 -8.64 -6.69 6.79
CA MET A 18 -8.09 -7.54 7.84
C MET A 18 -9.07 -8.67 8.16
N HIS A 19 -8.62 -9.91 7.99
CA HIS A 19 -9.36 -11.08 8.43
C HIS A 19 -9.50 -11.05 9.97
N PRO A 20 -10.62 -11.49 10.57
CA PRO A 20 -10.83 -11.46 12.03
C PRO A 20 -9.74 -12.16 12.85
N HIS A 21 -8.96 -13.05 12.22
CA HIS A 21 -7.87 -13.80 12.84
C HIS A 21 -6.47 -13.34 12.41
N THR A 22 -6.35 -12.15 11.81
CA THR A 22 -5.05 -11.58 11.41
C THR A 22 -4.19 -11.41 12.66
N LYS A 23 -3.06 -12.10 12.72
CA LYS A 23 -2.07 -11.94 13.78
C LYS A 23 -1.08 -10.87 13.39
N THR A 24 -0.34 -10.34 14.36
CA THR A 24 0.70 -9.33 14.10
C THR A 24 1.77 -9.82 13.11
N ILE A 25 2.05 -11.13 13.08
CA ILE A 25 2.99 -11.74 12.13
C ILE A 25 2.47 -11.74 10.68
N ASP A 26 1.16 -11.65 10.49
CA ASP A 26 0.54 -11.57 9.17
C ASP A 26 0.54 -10.14 8.63
N LEU A 27 0.82 -9.14 9.49
CA LEU A 27 0.91 -7.75 9.09
C LEU A 27 2.29 -7.47 8.49
N PRO A 28 2.36 -6.80 7.34
CA PRO A 28 3.65 -6.41 6.77
C PRO A 28 4.35 -5.42 7.69
N SER A 29 5.67 -5.54 7.80
CA SER A 29 6.47 -4.55 8.53
C SER A 29 6.52 -3.22 7.77
N THR A 30 6.93 -2.14 8.45
CA THR A 30 7.20 -0.86 7.80
C THR A 30 8.19 -0.99 6.65
N HIS A 31 9.19 -1.87 6.80
CA HIS A 31 10.17 -2.14 5.74
C HIS A 31 9.49 -2.77 4.51
N ASP A 32 8.65 -3.79 4.71
CA ASP A 32 7.95 -4.47 3.62
C ASP A 32 7.03 -3.52 2.86
N VAL A 33 6.28 -2.68 3.57
CA VAL A 33 5.39 -1.68 2.95
C VAL A 33 6.21 -0.65 2.16
N THR A 34 7.30 -0.16 2.72
CA THR A 34 8.17 0.85 2.06
C THR A 34 8.79 0.28 0.79
N THR A 35 9.35 -0.92 0.87
CA THR A 35 9.94 -1.64 -0.26
C THR A 35 8.90 -1.92 -1.35
N TYR A 36 7.69 -2.36 -0.97
CA TYR A 36 6.59 -2.56 -1.92
C TYR A 36 6.24 -1.27 -2.66
N ILE A 37 6.07 -0.16 -1.95
CA ILE A 37 5.74 1.14 -2.55
C ILE A 37 6.84 1.58 -3.52
N HIS A 38 8.11 1.48 -3.12
CA HIS A 38 9.25 1.83 -3.97
C HIS A 38 9.27 1.02 -5.26
N ASN A 39 9.10 -0.30 -5.16
CA ASN A 39 9.09 -1.20 -6.31
C ASN A 39 7.88 -0.96 -7.22
N ALA A 40 6.69 -0.73 -6.64
CA ALA A 40 5.48 -0.42 -7.40
C ALA A 40 5.62 0.92 -8.16
N PHE A 41 6.25 1.92 -7.53
CA PHE A 41 6.55 3.19 -8.17
C PHE A 41 7.52 3.03 -9.34
N GLY A 42 8.61 2.27 -9.17
CA GLY A 42 9.55 1.97 -10.26
C GLY A 42 8.84 1.34 -11.47
N LYS A 43 8.05 0.28 -11.22
CA LYS A 43 7.25 -0.38 -12.27
C LYS A 43 6.28 0.58 -12.97
N PHE A 44 5.66 1.49 -12.23
CA PHE A 44 4.74 2.47 -12.78
C PHE A 44 5.47 3.46 -13.72
N ILE A 45 6.62 3.98 -13.31
CA ILE A 45 7.44 4.87 -14.13
C ILE A 45 7.94 4.17 -15.39
N ASP A 46 8.41 2.92 -15.27
CA ASP A 46 8.85 2.14 -16.43
C ASP A 46 7.71 1.88 -17.41
N ARG A 47 6.51 1.58 -16.90
CA ARG A 47 5.31 1.47 -17.74
C ARG A 47 5.01 2.77 -18.49
N ILE A 48 5.10 3.93 -17.81
CA ILE A 48 4.89 5.23 -18.46
C ILE A 48 5.93 5.48 -19.54
N LYS A 49 7.22 5.25 -19.24
CA LYS A 49 8.29 5.40 -20.23
C LYS A 49 8.02 4.56 -21.47
N ASN A 50 7.65 3.28 -21.29
CA ASN A 50 7.33 2.39 -22.41
C ASN A 50 6.15 2.90 -23.23
N ILE A 51 5.10 3.42 -22.60
CA ILE A 51 3.95 4.02 -23.31
C ILE A 51 4.39 5.24 -24.13
N ILE A 52 5.26 6.08 -23.57
CA ILE A 52 5.74 7.30 -24.24
C ILE A 52 6.72 6.99 -25.37
N GLN A 53 7.59 5.97 -25.21
CA GLN A 53 8.57 5.56 -26.20
C GLN A 53 7.96 4.84 -27.43
N VAL A 54 6.68 4.44 -27.37
CA VAL A 54 5.92 4.06 -28.57
C VAL A 54 5.50 5.35 -29.29
N ARG A 55 6.47 5.99 -29.95
CA ARG A 55 6.26 7.04 -30.96
C ARG A 55 7.46 7.17 -31.89
#